data_AF-A0A926CJ77-F1
#
_entry.id   AF-A0A926CJ77-F1
#
_cell.length_a   1.000
_cell.length_b   1.000
_cell.length_c   1.000
_cell.angle_alpha   90.00
_cell.angle_beta   90.00
_cell.angle_gamma   90.00
#
_symmetry.space_group_name_H-M   'P 1'
#
loop_
_entity.id
_entity.type
_entity.pdbx_description
1 polymer ?
#
loop_
_entity_poly.entity_id
_entity_poly.type
_entity_poly.pdbx_seq_one_letter_code
_entity_poly.pdbx_strand_id
1 'polypeptide(L)'
;FGVATPAWTRAKYEYVKEIGRLEANVFDPEKWKANYYIPAFDNMLPDDAFWAARTVMRFTEPEIRAMVGTAQFSSQEGADYLTRTLVARQQKIGRTYFSQVLPLDEFRIEGGALRFEDLAARYGFVTPRKFTFSWAVFDNQTESRSPIAGVDSASIPSSTAPYLTVDINAGDAARKVSVYLRRNSNGYDVVGIERTFPPKDKT
;
A
#
# COMPACT_ATOMS: atom_id res chain seq x y z
N PHE A 1 -26.55 32.82 -11.20
CA PHE A 1 -26.33 31.76 -12.20
C PHE A 1 -24.88 31.80 -12.65
N GLY A 2 -24.19 30.66 -12.65
CA GLY A 2 -22.82 30.55 -13.13
C GLY A 2 -22.52 29.11 -13.52
N VAL A 3 -21.73 28.92 -14.58
CA VAL A 3 -21.27 27.59 -15.01
C VAL A 3 -20.25 27.09 -13.98
N ALA A 4 -20.53 25.95 -13.34
CA ALA A 4 -19.57 25.29 -12.48
C ALA A 4 -18.31 24.95 -13.29
N THR A 5 -17.20 25.62 -12.98
CA THR A 5 -15.93 25.43 -13.68
C THR A 5 -15.11 24.37 -12.91
N PRO A 6 -14.90 23.16 -13.46
CA PRO A 6 -14.15 22.13 -12.76
C PRO A 6 -12.71 22.58 -12.48
N ALA A 7 -12.15 22.22 -11.32
CA ALA A 7 -10.81 22.66 -10.91
C ALA A 7 -9.71 22.37 -11.95
N TRP A 8 -9.81 21.24 -12.66
CA TRP A 8 -8.85 20.83 -13.69
C TRP A 8 -8.73 21.82 -14.87
N THR A 9 -9.77 22.60 -15.17
CA THR A 9 -9.73 23.61 -16.24
C THR A 9 -8.86 24.82 -15.91
N ARG A 10 -8.57 25.04 -14.62
CA ARG A 10 -7.75 26.15 -14.11
C ARG A 10 -6.34 25.72 -13.73
N ALA A 11 -6.01 24.44 -13.91
CA ALA A 11 -4.69 23.91 -13.60
C ALA A 11 -3.63 24.58 -14.48
N LYS A 12 -2.57 25.08 -13.84
CA LYS A 12 -1.38 25.60 -14.52
C LYS A 12 -0.26 24.58 -14.36
N TYR A 13 0.32 24.15 -15.48
CA TYR A 13 1.42 23.19 -15.53
C TYR A 13 2.34 23.55 -16.70
N GLU A 14 3.58 23.09 -16.61
CA GLU A 14 4.55 23.15 -17.68
C GLU A 14 4.04 22.31 -18.87
N TYR A 15 3.96 22.91 -20.06
CA TYR A 15 3.44 22.24 -21.24
C TYR A 15 4.61 21.77 -22.11
N VAL A 16 4.82 20.45 -22.13
CA VAL A 16 5.75 19.79 -23.06
C VAL A 16 4.94 19.15 -24.18
N LYS A 17 5.17 19.57 -25.43
CA LYS A 17 4.32 19.25 -26.58
C LYS A 17 4.12 17.73 -26.78
N GLU A 18 5.19 16.95 -26.73
CA GLU A 18 5.15 15.49 -26.88
C GLU A 18 4.52 14.74 -25.71
N ILE A 19 4.37 15.38 -24.54
CA ILE A 19 3.76 14.78 -23.33
C ILE A 19 2.30 15.19 -23.16
N GLY A 20 1.93 16.39 -23.60
CA GLY A 20 0.57 16.92 -23.49
C GLY A 20 0.24 17.38 -22.08
N ARG A 21 -0.88 16.89 -21.52
CA ARG A 21 -1.45 17.37 -20.24
C ARG A 21 -1.07 16.52 -19.03
N LEU A 22 -0.15 15.56 -19.20
CA LEU A 22 0.32 14.77 -18.07
C LEU A 22 1.15 15.65 -17.14
N GLU A 23 0.70 15.77 -15.89
CA GLU A 23 1.34 16.58 -14.87
C GLU A 23 1.17 15.93 -13.49
N ALA A 24 1.90 16.46 -12.50
CA ALA A 24 1.92 15.93 -11.14
C ALA A 24 1.49 16.94 -10.07
N ASN A 25 1.37 18.24 -10.36
CA ASN A 25 1.08 19.27 -9.36
C ASN A 25 -0.36 19.21 -8.86
N VAL A 26 -1.34 19.18 -9.76
CA VAL A 26 -2.76 19.09 -9.39
C VAL A 26 -3.30 17.66 -9.41
N PHE A 27 -2.52 16.70 -9.91
CA PHE A 27 -2.84 15.28 -9.81
C PHE A 27 -3.21 14.88 -8.38
N ASP A 28 -4.42 14.33 -8.25
CA ASP A 28 -5.02 13.82 -7.04
C ASP A 28 -5.39 12.35 -7.32
N PRO A 29 -4.70 11.37 -6.69
CA PRO A 29 -4.96 9.95 -6.95
C PRO A 29 -6.43 9.56 -6.74
N GLU A 30 -7.11 10.12 -5.73
CA GLU A 30 -8.48 9.75 -5.38
C GLU A 30 -9.52 10.30 -6.36
N LYS A 31 -9.20 11.39 -7.05
CA LYS A 31 -10.08 12.03 -8.03
C LYS A 31 -9.71 11.69 -9.47
N TRP A 32 -8.65 10.92 -9.68
CA TRP A 32 -8.27 10.47 -11.01
C TRP A 32 -9.34 9.53 -11.57
N LYS A 33 -9.71 9.74 -12.84
CA LYS A 33 -10.65 8.88 -13.55
C LYS A 33 -10.04 8.47 -14.89
N ALA A 34 -10.23 7.21 -15.22
CA ALA A 34 -9.91 6.71 -16.56
C ALA A 34 -10.85 7.35 -17.60
N ASN A 35 -10.37 7.47 -18.84
CA ASN A 35 -11.20 7.95 -19.95
C ASN A 35 -12.35 6.97 -20.27
N TYR A 36 -12.13 5.69 -20.01
CA TYR A 36 -13.13 4.65 -20.14
C TYR A 36 -13.58 4.17 -18.77
N TYR A 37 -14.86 3.81 -18.69
CA TYR A 37 -15.41 3.22 -17.49
C TYR A 37 -14.71 1.90 -17.17
N ILE A 38 -14.24 1.75 -15.94
CA ILE A 38 -13.60 0.53 -15.44
C ILE A 38 -14.23 0.22 -14.07
N PRO A 39 -15.13 -0.78 -13.98
CA PRO A 39 -15.85 -1.11 -12.75
C PRO A 39 -14.95 -1.40 -11.55
N ALA A 40 -13.74 -1.92 -11.79
CA ALA A 40 -12.78 -2.22 -10.74
C ALA A 40 -12.31 -0.98 -9.98
N PHE A 41 -12.21 0.20 -10.62
CA PHE A 41 -11.81 1.43 -9.94
C PHE A 41 -12.93 2.00 -9.06
N ASP A 42 -14.19 1.87 -9.47
CA ASP A 42 -15.34 2.28 -8.66
C ASP A 42 -15.48 1.45 -7.39
N ASN A 43 -15.29 0.13 -7.53
CA ASN A 43 -15.42 -0.84 -6.45
C ASN A 43 -14.11 -1.06 -5.67
N MET A 44 -13.05 -0.31 -5.99
CA MET A 44 -11.74 -0.45 -5.35
C MET A 44 -11.84 -0.20 -3.84
N LEU A 45 -11.40 -1.20 -3.07
CA LEU A 45 -11.26 -1.12 -1.62
C LEU A 45 -9.89 -0.53 -1.24
N PRO A 46 -9.73 -0.01 0.00
CA PRO A 46 -8.45 0.49 0.49
C PRO A 46 -7.28 -0.49 0.39
N ASP A 47 -7.50 -1.79 0.57
CA ASP A 47 -6.48 -2.83 0.40
C ASP A 47 -6.13 -3.12 -1.06
N ASP A 48 -7.10 -3.06 -1.98
CA ASP A 48 -6.84 -3.09 -3.43
C ASP A 48 -5.96 -1.90 -3.83
N ALA A 49 -6.32 -0.70 -3.35
CA ALA A 49 -5.60 0.53 -3.62
C ALA A 49 -4.17 0.47 -3.05
N PHE A 50 -4.02 -0.04 -1.83
CA PHE A 50 -2.72 -0.32 -1.22
C PHE A 50 -1.92 -1.32 -2.06
N TRP A 51 -2.52 -2.43 -2.52
CA TRP A 51 -1.85 -3.44 -3.33
C TRP A 51 -1.31 -2.88 -4.65
N ALA A 52 -2.08 -2.02 -5.31
CA ALA A 52 -1.63 -1.33 -6.52
C ALA A 52 -0.51 -0.32 -6.19
N ALA A 53 -0.71 0.50 -5.16
CA ALA A 53 0.25 1.52 -4.74
C ALA A 53 1.60 0.91 -4.33
N ARG A 54 1.62 -0.18 -3.56
CA ARG A 54 2.88 -0.86 -3.18
C ARG A 54 3.64 -1.39 -4.39
N THR A 55 2.93 -1.79 -5.44
CA THR A 55 3.54 -2.30 -6.67
C THR A 55 4.16 -1.14 -7.44
N VAL A 56 3.43 -0.04 -7.58
CA VAL A 56 3.93 1.20 -8.19
C VAL A 56 5.13 1.78 -7.43
N MET A 57 5.11 1.75 -6.10
CA MET A 57 6.19 2.26 -5.24
C MET A 57 7.48 1.43 -5.29
N ARG A 58 7.44 0.17 -5.75
CA ARG A 58 8.66 -0.67 -5.86
C ARG A 58 9.62 -0.20 -6.94
N PHE A 59 9.14 0.52 -7.95
CA PHE A 59 10.01 1.06 -9.00
C PHE A 59 10.86 2.21 -8.47
N THR A 60 12.16 2.11 -8.68
CA THR A 60 13.12 3.18 -8.38
C THR A 60 13.12 4.24 -9.48
N GLU A 61 13.60 5.45 -9.17
CA GLU A 61 13.74 6.50 -10.19
C GLU A 61 14.60 6.04 -11.40
N PRO A 62 15.75 5.36 -11.22
CA PRO A 62 16.52 4.82 -12.35
C PRO A 62 15.74 3.82 -13.20
N GLU A 63 14.91 2.96 -12.61
CA GLU A 63 14.06 2.04 -13.36
C GLU A 63 12.95 2.77 -14.11
N ILE A 64 12.32 3.78 -13.51
CA ILE A 64 11.35 4.65 -14.20
C ILE A 64 12.00 5.35 -15.38
N ARG A 65 13.19 5.92 -15.18
CA ARG A 65 13.98 6.56 -16.24
C ARG A 65 14.32 5.59 -17.36
N ALA A 66 14.71 4.36 -17.04
CA ALA A 66 14.98 3.32 -18.01
C ALA A 66 13.73 2.96 -18.84
N MET A 67 12.57 2.82 -18.19
CA MET A 67 11.29 2.60 -18.88
C MET A 67 10.89 3.77 -19.77
N VAL A 68 11.12 5.02 -19.34
CA VAL A 68 10.89 6.20 -20.19
C VAL A 68 11.85 6.22 -21.38
N GLY A 69 13.09 5.77 -21.20
CA GLY A 69 14.09 5.65 -22.27
C GLY A 69 13.66 4.73 -23.41
N THR A 70 12.82 3.72 -23.15
CA THR A 70 12.31 2.83 -24.20
C THR A 70 11.23 3.47 -25.07
N ALA A 71 10.68 4.64 -24.68
CA ALA A 71 9.62 5.32 -25.40
C ALA A 71 10.11 6.14 -26.62
N GLN A 72 11.42 6.15 -26.90
CA GLN A 72 12.03 6.76 -28.10
C GLN A 72 11.65 8.24 -28.31
N PHE A 73 11.63 9.03 -27.23
CA PHE A 73 11.40 10.47 -27.34
C PHE A 73 12.48 11.14 -28.19
N SER A 74 12.06 12.02 -29.11
CA SER A 74 12.97 12.83 -29.93
C SER A 74 13.70 13.92 -29.13
N SER A 75 13.18 14.28 -27.95
CA SER A 75 13.76 15.28 -27.07
C SER A 75 14.14 14.67 -25.72
N GLN A 76 15.32 15.06 -25.22
CA GLN A 76 15.75 14.68 -23.87
C GLN A 76 14.89 15.39 -22.80
N GLU A 77 14.49 16.63 -23.06
CA GLU A 77 13.65 17.44 -22.18
C GLU A 77 12.30 16.76 -21.89
N GLY A 78 11.65 16.18 -22.91
CA GLY A 78 10.40 15.44 -22.76
C GLY A 78 10.55 14.16 -21.94
N ALA A 79 11.63 13.40 -22.18
CA ALA A 79 11.95 12.22 -21.39
C ALA A 79 12.22 12.58 -19.90
N ASP A 80 12.95 13.66 -19.64
CA ASP A 80 13.23 14.14 -18.29
C ASP A 80 12.00 14.69 -17.59
N TYR A 81 11.14 15.42 -18.30
CA TYR A 81 9.86 15.90 -17.78
C TYR A 81 8.94 14.72 -17.42
N LEU A 82 8.81 13.72 -18.30
CA LEU A 82 7.99 12.54 -18.04
C LEU A 82 8.50 11.75 -16.84
N THR A 83 9.82 11.52 -16.76
CA THR A 83 10.45 10.81 -15.64
C THR A 83 10.13 11.51 -14.31
N ARG A 84 10.38 12.82 -14.20
CA ARG A 84 10.08 13.59 -12.99
C ARG A 84 8.59 13.58 -12.65
N THR A 85 7.73 13.67 -13.67
CA THR A 85 6.27 13.63 -13.49
C THR A 85 5.81 12.28 -12.94
N LEU A 86 6.31 11.17 -13.48
CA LEU A 86 5.97 9.82 -13.02
C LEU A 86 6.45 9.57 -11.59
N VAL A 87 7.68 9.98 -11.25
CA VAL A 87 8.20 9.90 -9.88
C VAL A 87 7.34 10.73 -8.92
N ALA A 88 7.00 11.97 -9.26
CA ALA A 88 6.15 12.81 -8.41
C ALA A 88 4.75 12.22 -8.21
N ARG A 89 4.14 11.65 -9.27
CA ARG A 89 2.84 10.96 -9.16
C ARG A 89 2.94 9.68 -8.34
N GLN A 90 4.00 8.89 -8.51
CA GLN A 90 4.28 7.70 -7.69
C GLN A 90 4.30 8.08 -6.20
N GLN A 91 5.03 9.13 -5.82
CA GLN A 91 5.09 9.60 -4.43
C GLN A 91 3.72 10.03 -3.90
N LYS A 92 2.90 10.70 -4.71
CA LYS A 92 1.51 11.04 -4.34
C LYS A 92 0.64 9.80 -4.16
N ILE A 93 0.71 8.83 -5.08
CA ILE A 93 -0.01 7.55 -5.02
C ILE A 93 0.35 6.81 -3.72
N GLY A 94 1.64 6.65 -3.44
CA GLY A 94 2.13 6.00 -2.23
C GLY A 94 1.61 6.69 -0.96
N ARG A 95 1.79 8.02 -0.87
CA ARG A 95 1.34 8.81 0.29
C ARG A 95 -0.17 8.69 0.52
N THR A 96 -0.96 8.78 -0.55
CA THR A 96 -2.43 8.69 -0.47
C THR A 96 -2.86 7.30 0.00
N TYR A 97 -2.54 6.24 -0.75
CA TYR A 97 -3.14 4.93 -0.50
C TYR A 97 -2.50 4.17 0.66
N PHE A 98 -1.25 4.46 1.03
CA PHE A 98 -0.68 3.89 2.25
C PHE A 98 -1.29 4.48 3.53
N SER A 99 -1.89 5.67 3.45
CA SER A 99 -2.56 6.29 4.59
C SER A 99 -3.95 5.69 4.88
N GLN A 100 -4.52 4.93 3.95
CA GLN A 100 -5.86 4.37 4.09
C GLN A 100 -5.86 3.06 4.89
N VAL A 101 -4.73 2.36 4.96
CA VAL A 101 -4.54 1.09 5.69
C VAL A 101 -3.38 1.19 6.68
N LEU A 102 -3.11 0.13 7.46
CA LEU A 102 -1.82 -0.05 8.13
C LEU A 102 -0.86 -0.75 7.12
N PRO A 103 0.11 -0.03 6.51
CA PRO A 103 0.80 -0.48 5.30
C PRO A 103 2.01 -1.37 5.60
N LEU A 104 1.79 -2.43 6.40
CA LEU A 104 2.80 -3.45 6.64
C LEU A 104 2.82 -4.47 5.50
N ASP A 105 4.01 -4.88 5.07
CA ASP A 105 4.23 -5.91 4.05
C ASP A 105 5.58 -6.62 4.27
N GLU A 106 5.98 -7.47 3.33
CA GLU A 106 7.24 -8.24 3.35
C GLU A 106 7.39 -9.11 4.60
N PHE A 107 6.26 -9.69 5.01
CA PHE A 107 6.15 -10.59 6.14
C PHE A 107 6.98 -11.85 5.91
N ARG A 108 7.79 -12.19 6.91
CA ARG A 108 8.64 -13.39 6.91
C ARG A 108 8.91 -13.85 8.34
N ILE A 109 9.19 -15.14 8.51
CA ILE A 109 9.68 -15.66 9.78
C ILE A 109 11.20 -15.68 9.75
N GLU A 110 11.82 -15.05 10.74
CA GLU A 110 13.28 -14.93 10.83
C GLU A 110 13.70 -14.89 12.30
N GLY A 111 14.58 -15.82 12.71
CA GLY A 111 15.08 -15.89 14.08
C GLY A 111 13.99 -16.15 15.14
N GLY A 112 12.93 -16.89 14.79
CA GLY A 112 11.83 -17.20 15.71
C GLY A 112 10.83 -16.04 15.91
N ALA A 113 10.93 -14.97 15.12
CA ALA A 113 10.03 -13.83 15.17
C ALA A 113 9.41 -13.53 13.79
N LEU A 114 8.24 -12.92 13.81
CA LEU A 114 7.63 -12.32 12.63
C LEU A 114 8.33 -11.01 12.31
N ARG A 115 8.94 -10.92 11.12
CA ARG A 115 9.53 -9.70 10.57
C ARG A 115 8.63 -9.17 9.45
N PHE A 116 8.62 -7.86 9.30
CA PHE A 116 7.82 -7.13 8.32
C PHE A 116 8.36 -5.71 8.17
N GLU A 117 7.83 -5.00 7.18
CA GLU A 117 8.27 -3.68 6.79
C GLU A 117 7.07 -2.72 6.81
N ASP A 118 7.22 -1.59 7.50
CA ASP A 118 6.26 -0.49 7.42
C ASP A 118 6.57 0.33 6.18
N LEU A 119 5.85 0.07 5.09
CA LEU A 119 6.13 0.68 3.80
C LEU A 119 6.00 2.22 3.86
N ALA A 120 5.08 2.75 4.67
CA ALA A 120 4.96 4.21 4.81
C ALA A 120 6.17 4.81 5.52
N ALA A 121 6.76 4.12 6.50
CA ALA A 121 8.00 4.58 7.13
C ALA A 121 9.20 4.43 6.19
N ARG A 122 9.30 3.30 5.48
CA ARG A 122 10.37 3.05 4.49
C ARG A 122 10.48 4.15 3.44
N TYR A 123 9.35 4.62 2.90
CA TYR A 123 9.35 5.70 1.91
C TYR A 123 9.25 7.12 2.52
N GLY A 124 9.38 7.24 3.85
CA GLY A 124 9.41 8.55 4.53
C GLY A 124 8.08 9.30 4.55
N PHE A 125 6.95 8.61 4.38
CA PHE A 125 5.62 9.22 4.49
C PHE A 125 5.18 9.41 5.94
N VAL A 126 5.72 8.59 6.84
CA VAL A 126 5.53 8.70 8.30
C VAL A 126 6.85 8.45 9.02
N THR A 127 6.93 8.82 10.28
CA THR A 127 8.00 8.36 11.17
C THR A 127 7.78 6.90 11.57
N PRO A 128 8.84 6.16 11.95
CA PRO A 128 8.72 4.80 12.47
C PRO A 128 7.73 4.72 13.64
N ARG A 129 6.85 3.72 13.60
CA ARG A 129 5.77 3.53 14.58
C ARG A 129 6.14 2.46 15.62
N LYS A 130 5.46 2.49 16.76
CA LYS A 130 5.44 1.36 17.70
C LYS A 130 4.27 0.45 17.35
N PHE A 131 4.48 -0.87 17.47
CA PHE A 131 3.47 -1.87 17.18
C PHE A 131 3.10 -2.66 18.42
N THR A 132 1.83 -3.04 18.51
CA THR A 132 1.31 -3.99 19.50
C THR A 132 0.89 -5.27 18.81
N PHE A 133 1.11 -6.41 19.46
CA PHE A 133 0.84 -7.74 18.92
C PHE A 133 -0.15 -8.47 19.80
N SER A 134 -1.15 -9.10 19.18
CA SER A 134 -2.10 -9.97 19.87
C SER A 134 -2.13 -11.32 19.17
N TRP A 135 -1.56 -12.34 19.81
CA TRP A 135 -1.48 -13.70 19.26
C TRP A 135 -2.72 -14.53 19.61
N ALA A 136 -3.10 -15.41 18.69
CA ALA A 136 -4.14 -16.40 18.91
C ALA A 136 -3.82 -17.73 18.19
N VAL A 137 -4.32 -18.83 18.74
CA VAL A 137 -4.50 -20.06 17.97
C VAL A 137 -5.64 -19.85 16.99
N PHE A 138 -5.43 -20.21 15.73
CA PHE A 138 -6.43 -20.10 14.67
C PHE A 138 -6.94 -21.49 14.29
N ASP A 139 -8.25 -21.65 14.24
CA ASP A 139 -8.88 -22.84 13.65
C ASP A 139 -9.33 -22.51 12.22
N ASN A 140 -8.65 -23.11 11.24
CA ASN A 140 -8.91 -22.85 9.83
C ASN A 140 -10.23 -23.46 9.31
N GLN A 141 -10.90 -24.33 10.07
CA GLN A 141 -12.21 -24.89 9.67
C GLN A 141 -13.35 -24.00 10.14
N THR A 142 -13.24 -23.46 11.35
CA THR A 142 -14.29 -22.66 11.99
C THR A 142 -14.03 -21.15 11.92
N GLU A 143 -12.85 -20.76 11.42
CA GLU A 143 -12.31 -19.39 11.44
C GLU A 143 -12.25 -18.77 12.85
N SER A 144 -12.27 -19.61 13.88
CA SER A 144 -12.26 -19.16 15.26
C SER A 144 -10.85 -18.81 15.74
N ARG A 145 -10.77 -17.82 16.64
CA ARG A 145 -9.53 -17.32 17.23
C ARG A 145 -9.57 -17.51 18.74
N SER A 146 -8.61 -18.26 19.27
CA SER A 146 -8.41 -18.47 20.71
C SER A 146 -7.19 -17.69 21.20
N PRO A 147 -7.34 -16.59 21.94
CA PRO A 147 -6.23 -15.73 22.33
C PRO A 147 -5.16 -16.47 23.15
N ILE A 148 -3.89 -16.14 22.91
CA ILE A 148 -2.75 -16.59 23.70
C ILE A 148 -2.35 -15.45 24.64
N ALA A 149 -2.62 -15.60 25.93
CA ALA A 149 -2.35 -14.56 26.93
C ALA A 149 -0.84 -14.36 27.17
N GLY A 150 -0.45 -13.12 27.47
CA GLY A 150 0.92 -12.78 27.88
C GLY A 150 1.97 -12.75 26.77
N VAL A 151 1.56 -12.80 25.50
CA VAL A 151 2.46 -12.69 24.35
C VAL A 151 2.09 -11.45 23.54
N ASP A 152 2.88 -10.39 23.71
CA ASP A 152 2.63 -9.05 23.18
C ASP A 152 3.77 -8.53 22.27
N SER A 153 4.65 -9.42 21.84
CA SER A 153 5.79 -9.12 20.97
C SER A 153 5.68 -9.80 19.60
N ALA A 154 6.57 -9.46 18.68
CA ALA A 154 6.69 -10.10 17.38
C ALA A 154 7.25 -11.55 17.44
N SER A 155 7.72 -11.99 18.62
CA SER A 155 8.23 -13.36 18.81
C SER A 155 7.09 -14.36 18.65
N ILE A 156 7.32 -15.43 17.89
CA ILE A 156 6.30 -16.47 17.71
C ILE A 156 6.12 -17.19 19.06
N PRO A 157 4.89 -17.34 19.57
CA PRO A 157 4.64 -18.05 20.80
C PRO A 157 5.02 -19.53 20.66
N SER A 158 5.58 -20.11 21.73
CA SER A 158 5.82 -21.55 21.81
C SER A 158 4.47 -22.29 21.77
N SER A 159 4.13 -22.85 20.62
CA SER A 159 2.86 -23.52 20.38
C SER A 159 3.04 -24.74 19.49
N THR A 160 2.19 -25.74 19.70
CA THR A 160 2.08 -26.91 18.81
C THR A 160 0.92 -26.80 17.83
N ALA A 161 0.13 -25.73 17.91
CA ALA A 161 -1.06 -25.54 17.10
C ALA A 161 -0.73 -25.50 15.60
N PRO A 162 -1.57 -26.10 14.73
CA PRO A 162 -1.32 -26.14 13.29
C PRO A 162 -1.36 -24.75 12.65
N TYR A 163 -2.15 -23.83 13.19
CA TYR A 163 -2.22 -22.45 12.73
C TYR A 163 -2.18 -21.48 13.90
N LEU A 164 -1.50 -20.36 13.66
CA LEU A 164 -1.51 -19.20 14.53
C LEU A 164 -1.96 -17.98 13.73
N THR A 165 -2.49 -16.99 14.42
CA THR A 165 -2.70 -15.67 13.85
C THR A 165 -2.15 -14.61 14.81
N VAL A 166 -1.66 -13.52 14.25
CA VAL A 166 -1.26 -12.34 15.02
C VAL A 166 -1.90 -11.10 14.43
N ASP A 167 -2.54 -10.35 15.31
CA ASP A 167 -3.10 -9.04 15.03
C ASP A 167 -2.06 -7.97 15.38
N ILE A 168 -1.68 -7.16 14.39
CA ILE A 168 -0.71 -6.08 14.52
C ILE A 168 -1.43 -4.73 14.38
N ASN A 169 -1.25 -3.86 15.37
CA ASN A 169 -1.81 -2.50 15.38
C ASN A 169 -0.72 -1.46 15.63
N ALA A 170 -0.97 -0.20 15.24
CA ALA A 170 -0.06 0.93 15.45
C ALA A 170 -0.76 2.13 16.13
N GLY A 171 -1.66 1.86 17.09
CA GLY A 171 -2.40 2.88 17.85
C GLY A 171 -3.74 3.32 17.26
N ASP A 172 -4.08 2.86 16.05
CA ASP A 172 -5.38 3.08 15.41
C ASP A 172 -6.11 1.73 15.29
N ALA A 173 -7.12 1.51 16.14
CA ALA A 173 -7.88 0.25 16.15
C ALA A 173 -8.72 0.04 14.88
N ALA A 174 -8.97 1.09 14.09
CA ALA A 174 -9.68 0.96 12.82
C ALA A 174 -8.77 0.41 11.69
N ARG A 175 -7.45 0.36 11.92
CA ARG A 175 -6.45 -0.11 10.96
C ARG A 175 -5.53 -1.15 11.56
N LYS A 176 -5.68 -2.39 11.11
CA LYS A 176 -4.96 -3.55 11.64
C LYS A 176 -4.48 -4.45 10.51
N VAL A 177 -3.39 -5.17 10.72
CA VAL A 177 -3.00 -6.30 9.86
C VAL A 177 -3.06 -7.59 10.67
N SER A 178 -3.83 -8.56 10.18
CA SER A 178 -3.82 -9.93 10.68
C SER A 178 -2.90 -10.78 9.81
N VAL A 179 -1.95 -11.47 10.43
CA VAL A 179 -1.02 -12.38 9.74
C VAL A 179 -1.28 -13.80 10.20
N TYR A 180 -1.52 -14.69 9.25
CA TYR A 180 -1.83 -16.09 9.50
C TYR A 180 -0.60 -16.93 9.21
N LEU A 181 -0.25 -17.78 10.18
CA LEU A 181 0.88 -18.67 10.13
C LEU A 181 0.42 -20.13 10.11
N ARG A 182 1.08 -20.96 9.31
CA ARG A 182 0.90 -22.41 9.30
C ARG A 182 2.15 -23.10 9.81
N ARG A 183 1.97 -24.06 10.70
CA ARG A 183 3.06 -24.88 11.21
C ARG A 183 3.61 -25.80 10.11
N ASN A 184 4.92 -25.90 10.03
CA ASN A 184 5.66 -26.85 9.19
C ASN A 184 6.63 -27.69 10.05
N SER A 185 7.49 -28.50 9.42
CA SER A 185 8.46 -29.36 10.15
C SER A 185 9.50 -28.57 10.95
N ASN A 186 9.77 -27.33 10.57
CA ASN A 186 10.89 -26.50 11.04
C ASN A 186 10.44 -25.24 11.81
N GLY A 187 9.13 -25.07 12.03
CA GLY A 187 8.56 -23.86 12.63
C GLY A 187 7.22 -23.48 12.00
N TYR A 188 7.12 -22.21 11.59
CA TYR A 188 5.92 -21.62 11.00
C TYR A 188 6.26 -20.84 9.73
N ASP A 189 5.36 -20.88 8.75
CA ASP A 189 5.39 -20.05 7.55
C ASP A 189 4.22 -19.08 7.53
N VAL A 190 4.41 -17.90 6.94
CA VAL A 190 3.31 -16.97 6.64
C VAL A 190 2.49 -17.53 5.47
N VAL A 191 1.17 -17.70 5.68
CA VAL A 191 0.26 -18.27 4.67
C VAL A 191 -0.93 -17.36 4.34
N GLY A 192 -1.15 -16.30 5.12
CA GLY A 192 -2.24 -15.37 4.88
C GLY A 192 -1.96 -14.01 5.50
N ILE A 193 -2.47 -12.97 4.85
CA ILE A 193 -2.43 -11.59 5.34
C ILE A 193 -3.79 -10.98 5.06
N GLU A 194 -4.38 -10.36 6.07
CA GLU A 194 -5.64 -9.65 5.98
C GLU A 194 -5.48 -8.25 6.57
N ARG A 195 -6.15 -7.26 5.98
CA ARG A 195 -6.11 -5.87 6.43
C ARG A 195 -7.49 -5.44 6.86
N THR A 196 -7.59 -4.93 8.07
CA THR A 196 -8.76 -4.20 8.54
C THR A 196 -8.54 -2.72 8.28
N PHE A 197 -9.54 -2.06 7.72
CA PHE A 197 -9.56 -0.62 7.44
C PHE A 197 -10.97 -0.08 7.63
N PRO A 198 -11.14 1.24 7.85
CA PRO A 198 -12.46 1.85 7.94
C PRO A 198 -13.29 1.55 6.68
N PRO A 199 -14.61 1.32 6.80
CA PRO A 199 -15.48 1.21 5.63
C PRO A 199 -15.41 2.51 4.81
N LYS A 200 -15.48 2.37 3.49
CA LYS A 200 -15.51 3.51 2.57
C LYS A 200 -16.80 4.29 2.84
N ASP A 201 -16.69 5.59 3.10
CA ASP A 201 -17.87 6.46 3.15
C ASP A 201 -18.60 6.36 1.80
N LYS A 202 -19.88 5.97 1.85
CA LYS A 202 -20.74 5.99 0.66
C LYS A 202 -21.12 7.45 0.38
N THR A 203 -20.27 8.15 -0.37
CA THR A 203 -20.61 9.47 -0.94
C THR A 203 -21.26 9.33 -2.30
#